data_AF-A0A249PMZ7-F1
#
_entry.id   AF-A0A249PMZ7-F1
#
_cell.length_a   1.000
_cell.length_b   1.000
_cell.length_c   1.000
_cell.angle_alpha   90.00
_cell.angle_beta   90.00
_cell.angle_gamma   90.00
#
_symmetry.space_group_name_H-M   'P 1'
#
loop_
_entity.id
_entity.type
_entity.pdbx_description
1 polymer ?
#
loop_
_entity_poly.entity_id
_entity_poly.type
_entity_poly.pdbx_seq_one_letter_code
_entity_poly.pdbx_strand_id
1 'polypeptide(L)'
;MNSVRRLSLVTDEIQPRRSGALRIAIATQDMKVLNAHFGSAKHFAVYDVSRDGWDFVEAVSFDDVSDESGKHPIEGEDRITPKVTALTGCHLLFCRAIGGPSAARVVSAKIHPIRVGEPEAIQDVLSRTQKMLKTAPPPWLRKVLAQAGVAEKKPFEDEDLIMKKTSINTGTPDVKVDEAALVTPFVKCLARLVRAQDTYGSQDRASDAELLANFVITEEQRREIPIIGDPGPDVMLRFNIFYTAVALSIEARTGLVASPITMISHEGFGRVLLTTGRLVVFSKTVRDVHRFGFATLRKLAEAGAKLVDDATAAIETYPEVARA
;
A
#
# COMPACT_ATOMS: atom_id res chain seq x y z
N MET A 1 26.60 12.67 -22.64
CA MET A 1 25.47 12.07 -23.38
C MET A 1 25.07 10.81 -22.64
N ASN A 2 23.90 10.77 -22.00
CA ASN A 2 23.44 9.55 -21.33
C ASN A 2 23.05 8.53 -22.40
N SER A 3 23.93 7.56 -22.63
CA SER A 3 23.69 6.50 -23.61
C SER A 3 22.60 5.57 -23.07
N VAL A 4 21.49 5.48 -23.79
CA VAL A 4 20.41 4.52 -23.53
C VAL A 4 20.53 3.42 -24.58
N ARG A 5 20.76 2.19 -24.14
CA ARG A 5 20.87 1.02 -25.04
C ARG A 5 19.62 0.17 -24.90
N ARG A 6 19.04 -0.27 -26.01
CA ARG A 6 17.90 -1.18 -26.03
C ARG A 6 18.31 -2.51 -26.65
N LEU A 7 18.08 -3.60 -25.94
CA LEU A 7 18.23 -4.96 -26.45
C LEU A 7 16.84 -5.57 -26.57
N SER A 8 16.50 -6.12 -27.73
CA SER A 8 15.27 -6.88 -27.94
C SER A 8 15.60 -8.21 -28.60
N LEU A 9 14.74 -9.21 -28.42
CA LEU A 9 14.88 -10.47 -29.14
C LEU A 9 14.46 -10.23 -30.60
N VAL A 10 15.39 -10.41 -31.53
CA VAL A 10 15.06 -10.43 -32.96
C VAL A 10 14.53 -11.82 -33.26
N THR A 11 13.20 -11.96 -33.26
CA THR A 11 12.53 -13.08 -33.91
C THR A 11 12.29 -12.72 -35.38
N ASP A 12 12.24 -13.71 -36.30
CA ASP A 12 11.92 -13.47 -37.72
C ASP A 12 10.54 -12.79 -37.93
N GLU A 13 9.73 -12.71 -36.88
CA GLU A 13 8.50 -11.96 -36.81
C GLU A 13 8.65 -10.77 -35.83
N ILE A 14 8.41 -9.54 -36.27
CA ILE A 14 8.26 -8.38 -35.39
C ILE A 14 7.04 -8.67 -34.51
N GLN A 15 7.22 -9.01 -33.23
CA GLN A 15 6.08 -9.30 -32.35
C GLN A 15 5.27 -8.00 -32.11
N PRO A 16 4.07 -7.85 -32.69
CA PRO A 16 3.22 -6.73 -32.34
C PRO A 16 2.82 -6.90 -30.88
N ARG A 17 2.61 -5.77 -30.21
CA ARG A 17 2.10 -5.74 -28.84
C ARG A 17 0.84 -6.60 -28.74
N ARG A 18 0.88 -7.69 -27.97
CA ARG A 18 -0.29 -8.56 -27.81
C ARG A 18 -1.42 -7.75 -27.19
N SER A 19 -2.50 -7.51 -27.95
CA SER A 19 -3.75 -7.02 -27.37
C SER A 19 -4.18 -8.03 -26.31
N GLY A 20 -4.44 -7.60 -25.08
CA GLY A 20 -4.52 -8.55 -23.97
C GLY A 20 -3.49 -8.38 -22.86
N ALA A 21 -2.30 -7.85 -23.17
CA ALA A 21 -1.15 -7.96 -22.29
C ALA A 21 -0.81 -6.66 -21.54
N LEU A 22 -0.47 -6.83 -20.27
CA LEU A 22 0.04 -5.78 -19.42
C LEU A 22 1.55 -5.65 -19.60
N ARG A 23 1.99 -4.56 -20.23
CA ARG A 23 3.41 -4.19 -20.27
C ARG A 23 3.92 -3.77 -18.90
N ILE A 24 4.96 -4.44 -18.39
CA ILE A 24 5.61 -4.13 -17.11
C ILE A 24 7.10 -3.92 -17.31
N ALA A 25 7.70 -3.08 -16.48
CA ALA A 25 9.16 -2.90 -16.39
C ALA A 25 9.65 -3.34 -15.01
N ILE A 26 10.79 -4.03 -14.96
CA ILE A 26 11.41 -4.51 -13.71
C ILE A 26 12.82 -3.94 -13.61
N ALA A 27 13.08 -3.18 -12.54
CA ALA A 27 14.38 -2.58 -12.26
C ALA A 27 15.37 -3.63 -11.73
N THR A 28 16.50 -3.79 -12.42
CA THR A 28 17.50 -4.82 -12.14
C THR A 28 18.92 -4.35 -12.43
N GLN A 29 19.88 -4.91 -11.69
CA GLN A 29 21.31 -4.74 -11.95
C GLN A 29 21.87 -5.83 -12.88
N ASP A 30 21.20 -6.98 -13.01
CA ASP A 30 21.77 -8.20 -13.59
C ASP A 30 20.86 -8.95 -14.56
N MET A 31 19.64 -8.46 -14.80
CA MET A 31 18.62 -9.09 -15.66
C MET A 31 18.12 -10.46 -15.15
N LYS A 32 18.39 -10.81 -13.89
CA LYS A 32 17.94 -12.06 -13.25
C LYS A 32 16.97 -11.80 -12.10
N VAL A 33 17.27 -10.78 -11.30
CA VAL A 33 16.56 -10.49 -10.04
C VAL A 33 16.11 -9.03 -10.05
N LEU A 34 14.92 -8.75 -9.51
CA LEU A 34 14.52 -7.41 -9.11
C LEU A 34 15.34 -7.02 -7.87
N ASN A 35 16.43 -6.30 -8.08
CA ASN A 35 17.38 -5.93 -7.02
C ASN A 35 17.84 -4.47 -7.09
N ALA A 36 17.25 -3.64 -7.95
CA ALA A 36 17.65 -2.25 -8.11
C ALA A 36 16.61 -1.23 -7.63
N HIS A 37 17.09 -0.10 -7.13
CA HIS A 37 16.28 1.11 -6.99
C HIS A 37 16.07 1.73 -8.38
N PHE A 38 15.02 2.52 -8.57
CA PHE A 38 14.76 3.14 -9.88
C PHE A 38 15.95 3.98 -10.39
N GLY A 39 16.54 4.79 -9.51
CA GLY A 39 17.65 5.68 -9.85
C GLY A 39 18.94 4.94 -10.19
N SER A 40 19.24 3.86 -9.47
CA SER A 40 20.48 3.08 -9.61
C SER A 40 20.37 1.90 -10.59
N ALA A 41 19.17 1.58 -11.08
CA ALA A 41 18.96 0.47 -12.00
C ALA A 41 19.78 0.67 -13.29
N LYS A 42 20.74 -0.21 -13.51
CA LYS A 42 21.46 -0.32 -14.78
C LYS A 42 20.57 -0.82 -15.89
N HIS A 43 19.58 -1.66 -15.56
CA HIS A 43 18.69 -2.23 -16.55
C HIS A 43 17.22 -2.17 -16.10
N PHE A 44 16.33 -2.04 -17.08
CA PHE A 44 14.91 -2.33 -16.94
C PHE A 44 14.54 -3.45 -17.89
N ALA A 45 14.14 -4.59 -17.34
CA ALA A 45 13.62 -5.71 -18.10
C ALA A 45 12.12 -5.48 -18.36
N VAL A 46 11.73 -5.38 -19.63
CA VAL A 46 10.36 -5.09 -20.04
C VAL A 46 9.71 -6.36 -20.56
N TYR A 47 8.53 -6.67 -20.03
CA TYR A 47 7.74 -7.85 -20.40
C TYR A 47 6.30 -7.45 -20.70
N ASP A 48 5.67 -8.15 -21.64
CA ASP A 48 4.22 -8.15 -21.81
C ASP A 48 3.66 -9.37 -21.08
N VAL A 49 2.84 -9.15 -20.04
CA VAL A 49 2.25 -10.21 -19.21
C VAL A 49 0.76 -10.32 -19.51
N SER A 50 0.33 -11.49 -19.95
CA SER A 50 -1.08 -11.81 -20.21
C SER A 50 -1.60 -12.82 -19.18
N ARG A 51 -2.85 -13.28 -19.34
CA ARG A 51 -3.36 -14.41 -18.56
C ARG A 51 -2.64 -15.70 -18.93
N ASP A 52 -2.21 -15.88 -20.17
CA ASP A 52 -1.72 -17.19 -20.64
C ASP A 52 -0.20 -17.35 -20.50
N GLY A 53 0.53 -16.25 -20.39
CA GLY A 53 1.97 -16.25 -20.21
C GLY A 53 2.56 -14.85 -20.22
N TRP A 54 3.87 -14.77 -20.38
CA TRP A 54 4.58 -13.51 -20.57
C TRP A 54 5.63 -13.65 -21.66
N ASP A 55 5.84 -12.56 -22.38
CA ASP A 55 6.86 -12.46 -23.42
C ASP A 55 7.84 -11.35 -23.05
N PHE A 56 9.13 -11.61 -23.24
CA PHE A 56 10.16 -10.59 -23.09
C PHE A 56 10.10 -9.62 -24.26
N VAL A 57 10.03 -8.32 -23.98
CA VAL A 57 9.92 -7.27 -24.99
C VAL A 57 11.30 -6.69 -25.26
N GLU A 58 11.92 -6.11 -24.22
CA GLU A 58 13.22 -5.47 -24.34
C GLU A 58 13.91 -5.33 -22.98
N ALA A 59 15.23 -5.13 -23.01
CA ALA A 59 16.02 -4.65 -21.89
C ALA A 59 16.55 -3.26 -22.23
N VAL A 60 16.17 -2.28 -21.42
CA VAL A 60 16.71 -0.92 -21.52
C VAL A 60 17.87 -0.78 -20.55
N SER A 61 19.04 -0.37 -21.03
CA SER A 61 20.26 -0.24 -20.23
C SER A 61 20.74 1.21 -20.14
N PHE A 62 21.25 1.57 -18.97
CA PHE A 62 21.74 2.91 -18.62
C PHE A 62 23.15 2.81 -18.04
N ASP A 63 24.08 3.55 -18.63
CA ASP A 63 25.47 3.59 -18.16
C ASP A 63 25.66 4.60 -17.00
N ASP A 64 24.95 5.72 -17.04
CA ASP A 64 24.94 6.75 -15.98
C ASP A 64 23.73 6.55 -15.05
N VAL A 65 23.99 6.07 -13.84
CA VAL A 65 22.99 5.76 -12.82
C VAL A 65 23.35 6.41 -11.48
N SER A 66 22.38 6.53 -10.58
CA SER A 66 22.63 7.00 -9.21
C SER A 66 23.43 5.97 -8.41
N ASP A 67 24.35 6.45 -7.58
CA ASP A 67 25.09 5.65 -6.59
C ASP A 67 24.31 5.45 -5.27
N GLU A 68 23.06 5.91 -5.21
CA GLU A 68 22.18 5.85 -4.03
C GLU A 68 22.67 6.66 -2.81
N SER A 69 23.72 7.49 -2.96
CA SER A 69 24.28 8.30 -1.89
C SER A 69 23.35 9.43 -1.40
N GLY A 70 22.23 9.66 -2.11
CA GLY A 70 21.32 10.78 -1.89
C GLY A 70 21.84 12.12 -2.41
N LYS A 71 23.07 12.18 -2.94
CA LYS A 71 23.59 13.37 -3.59
C LYS A 71 22.90 13.56 -4.94
N HIS A 72 22.30 14.73 -5.12
CA HIS A 72 21.80 15.12 -6.43
C HIS A 72 22.99 15.45 -7.34
N PRO A 73 22.92 15.10 -8.64
CA PRO A 73 23.88 15.58 -9.61
C PRO A 73 24.00 17.11 -9.57
N ILE A 74 25.12 17.62 -10.08
CA ILE A 74 25.31 19.05 -10.34
C ILE A 74 24.09 19.59 -11.09
N GLU A 75 23.64 20.81 -10.76
CA GLU A 75 22.52 21.48 -11.44
C GLU A 75 22.64 21.32 -12.97
N GLY A 76 21.64 20.69 -13.59
CA GLY A 76 21.56 20.48 -15.04
C GLY A 76 21.59 19.01 -15.52
N GLU A 77 22.01 18.04 -14.71
CA GLU A 77 21.98 16.61 -15.10
C GLU A 77 20.65 15.93 -14.75
N ASP A 78 19.75 15.82 -15.74
CA ASP A 78 18.49 15.09 -15.59
C ASP A 78 18.66 13.58 -15.84
N ARG A 79 18.89 12.82 -14.77
CA ARG A 79 18.97 11.34 -14.82
C ARG A 79 17.61 10.64 -14.79
N ILE A 80 16.53 11.37 -14.47
CA ILE A 80 15.19 10.79 -14.27
C ILE A 80 14.46 10.71 -15.61
N THR A 81 14.44 11.81 -16.37
CA THR A 81 13.68 11.89 -17.63
C THR A 81 14.08 10.81 -18.63
N PRO A 82 15.37 10.52 -18.90
CA PRO A 82 15.75 9.45 -19.82
C PRO A 82 15.16 8.08 -19.43
N LYS A 83 15.14 7.76 -18.12
CA LYS A 83 14.56 6.51 -17.62
C LYS A 83 13.05 6.49 -17.80
N VAL A 84 12.35 7.56 -17.42
CA VAL A 84 10.88 7.64 -17.58
C VAL A 84 10.48 7.54 -19.05
N THR A 85 11.16 8.29 -19.93
CA THR A 85 10.92 8.25 -21.38
C THR A 85 11.13 6.85 -21.94
N ALA A 86 12.17 6.14 -21.51
CA ALA A 86 12.43 4.80 -22.00
C ALA A 86 11.36 3.78 -21.60
N LEU A 87 10.67 4.01 -20.48
CA LEU A 87 9.57 3.16 -19.98
C LEU A 87 8.20 3.60 -20.49
N THR A 88 8.12 4.59 -21.39
CA THR A 88 6.84 5.04 -21.96
C THR A 88 6.08 3.87 -22.55
N GLY A 89 4.80 3.75 -22.17
CA GLY A 89 3.93 2.66 -22.58
C GLY A 89 3.95 1.46 -21.63
N CYS A 90 4.87 1.37 -20.66
CA CYS A 90 4.71 0.45 -19.54
C CYS A 90 3.52 0.87 -18.68
N HIS A 91 2.81 -0.10 -18.11
CA HIS A 91 1.71 0.15 -17.18
C HIS A 91 2.19 0.05 -15.74
N LEU A 92 3.10 -0.89 -15.46
CA LEU A 92 3.70 -1.10 -14.15
C LEU A 92 5.22 -0.92 -14.22
N LEU A 93 5.79 -0.42 -13.12
CA LEU A 93 7.22 -0.42 -12.86
C LEU A 93 7.47 -1.08 -11.50
N PHE A 94 8.25 -2.15 -11.45
CA PHE A 94 8.69 -2.79 -10.21
C PHE A 94 10.12 -2.37 -9.87
N CYS A 95 10.36 -1.96 -8.62
CA CYS A 95 11.69 -1.61 -8.12
C CYS A 95 11.81 -1.81 -6.60
N ARG A 96 13.05 -1.89 -6.09
CA ARG A 96 13.34 -1.96 -4.65
C ARG A 96 12.92 -0.69 -3.90
N ALA A 97 13.24 0.46 -4.49
CA ALA A 97 12.88 1.76 -3.97
C ALA A 97 12.87 2.82 -5.09
N ILE A 98 12.15 3.91 -4.83
CA ILE A 98 12.02 5.05 -5.74
C ILE A 98 11.87 6.34 -4.91
N GLY A 99 12.68 7.35 -5.23
CA GLY A 99 12.60 8.67 -4.58
C GLY A 99 11.41 9.49 -5.07
N GLY A 100 10.96 10.45 -4.26
CA GLY A 100 9.77 11.27 -4.52
C GLY A 100 9.73 11.93 -5.91
N PRO A 101 10.77 12.66 -6.36
CA PRO A 101 10.80 13.28 -7.69
C PRO A 101 10.65 12.27 -8.83
N SER A 102 11.32 11.13 -8.73
CA SER A 102 11.21 10.05 -9.72
C SER A 102 9.82 9.43 -9.75
N ALA A 103 9.24 9.16 -8.57
CA ALA A 103 7.90 8.62 -8.46
C ALA A 103 6.86 9.55 -9.08
N ALA A 104 6.96 10.86 -8.83
CA ALA A 104 6.08 11.86 -9.43
C ALA A 104 6.14 11.83 -10.97
N ARG A 105 7.34 11.76 -11.57
CA ARG A 105 7.49 11.72 -13.03
C ARG A 105 7.00 10.39 -13.64
N VAL A 106 7.23 9.26 -12.97
CA VAL A 106 6.73 7.95 -13.39
C VAL A 106 5.20 7.92 -13.40
N VAL A 107 4.55 8.45 -12.34
CA VAL A 107 3.08 8.54 -12.26
C VAL A 107 2.52 9.50 -13.31
N SER A 108 3.15 10.66 -13.53
CA SER A 108 2.76 11.60 -14.60
C SER A 108 2.87 10.98 -15.99
N ALA A 109 3.80 10.04 -16.20
CA ALA A 109 3.93 9.24 -17.42
C ALA A 109 2.90 8.08 -17.52
N LYS A 110 1.92 8.01 -16.60
CA LYS A 110 0.88 6.97 -16.49
C LYS A 110 1.44 5.57 -16.23
N ILE A 111 2.62 5.48 -15.60
CA ILE A 111 3.23 4.23 -15.15
C ILE A 111 2.98 4.11 -13.65
N HIS A 112 2.51 2.97 -13.16
CA HIS A 112 2.28 2.75 -11.73
C HIS A 112 3.50 2.08 -11.08
N PRO A 113 4.22 2.76 -10.16
CA PRO A 113 5.37 2.18 -9.48
C PRO A 113 4.94 1.26 -8.34
N ILE A 114 5.54 0.08 -8.26
CA ILE A 114 5.36 -0.91 -7.20
C ILE A 114 6.71 -1.13 -6.52
N ARG A 115 6.73 -0.91 -5.20
CA ARG A 115 7.91 -1.17 -4.36
C ARG A 115 7.94 -2.62 -3.91
N VAL A 116 9.10 -3.27 -4.02
CA VAL A 116 9.31 -4.66 -3.57
C VAL A 116 10.37 -4.70 -2.48
N GLY A 117 9.96 -5.20 -1.30
CA GLY A 117 10.70 -5.09 -0.04
C GLY A 117 11.91 -6.01 0.11
N GLU A 118 11.96 -7.15 -0.60
CA GLU A 118 13.12 -8.06 -0.70
C GLU A 118 13.48 -8.35 -2.17
N PRO A 119 14.75 -8.65 -2.52
CA PRO A 119 15.10 -9.06 -3.88
C PRO A 119 14.33 -10.32 -4.28
N GLU A 120 13.75 -10.31 -5.47
CA GLU A 120 12.87 -11.39 -5.97
C GLU A 120 13.29 -11.75 -7.41
N ALA A 121 13.28 -13.05 -7.76
CA ALA A 121 13.61 -13.45 -9.13
C ALA A 121 12.61 -12.83 -10.11
N ILE A 122 13.07 -12.42 -11.30
CA ILE A 122 12.18 -11.82 -12.31
C ILE A 122 11.03 -12.78 -12.66
N GLN A 123 11.28 -14.09 -12.68
CA GLN A 123 10.26 -15.10 -12.93
C GLN A 123 9.15 -15.11 -11.87
N ASP A 124 9.46 -14.85 -10.60
CA ASP A 124 8.48 -14.81 -9.52
C ASP A 124 7.61 -13.54 -9.63
N VAL A 125 8.23 -12.40 -9.96
CA VAL A 125 7.52 -11.14 -10.24
C VAL A 125 6.53 -11.32 -11.40
N LEU A 126 6.95 -12.00 -12.46
CA LEU A 126 6.12 -12.30 -13.63
C LEU A 126 4.96 -13.25 -13.27
N SER A 127 5.27 -14.33 -12.54
CA SER A 127 4.28 -15.31 -12.08
C SER A 127 3.22 -14.68 -11.18
N ARG A 128 3.64 -13.81 -10.25
CA ARG A 128 2.75 -13.05 -9.37
C ARG A 128 1.86 -12.08 -10.14
N THR A 129 2.43 -11.40 -11.13
CA THR A 129 1.67 -10.50 -12.02
C THR A 129 0.65 -11.27 -12.85
N GLN A 130 1.02 -12.40 -13.44
CA GLN A 130 0.11 -13.27 -14.18
C GLN A 130 -1.02 -13.80 -13.27
N LYS A 131 -0.69 -14.24 -12.06
CA LYS A 131 -1.69 -14.71 -11.07
C LYS A 131 -2.71 -13.61 -10.75
N MET A 132 -2.25 -12.37 -10.54
CA MET A 132 -3.13 -11.20 -10.35
C MET A 132 -4.05 -10.96 -11.56
N LEU A 133 -3.57 -11.14 -12.78
CA LEU A 133 -4.38 -10.98 -14.00
C LEU A 133 -5.44 -12.09 -14.17
N LYS A 134 -5.14 -13.31 -13.70
CA LYS A 134 -6.06 -14.46 -13.74
C LYS A 134 -7.17 -14.38 -12.69
N THR A 135 -6.86 -13.90 -11.49
CA THR A 135 -7.81 -13.92 -10.37
C THR A 135 -8.68 -12.68 -10.36
N ALA A 136 -8.15 -11.57 -9.86
CA ALA A 136 -8.89 -10.33 -9.68
C ALA A 136 -7.94 -9.14 -9.85
N PRO A 137 -7.69 -8.67 -11.08
CA PRO A 137 -6.89 -7.47 -11.29
C PRO A 137 -7.57 -6.28 -10.58
N PRO A 138 -6.80 -5.36 -9.98
CA PRO A 138 -7.35 -4.17 -9.32
C PRO A 138 -8.28 -3.36 -10.24
N PRO A 139 -9.31 -2.66 -9.73
CA PRO A 139 -10.28 -1.94 -10.57
C PRO A 139 -9.64 -0.91 -11.51
N TRP A 140 -8.61 -0.19 -11.04
CA TRP A 140 -7.86 0.74 -11.88
C TRP A 140 -7.14 0.02 -13.03
N LEU A 141 -6.62 -1.19 -12.77
CA LEU A 141 -5.96 -2.02 -13.77
C LEU A 141 -6.96 -2.61 -14.76
N ARG A 142 -8.16 -3.00 -14.31
CA ARG A 142 -9.27 -3.43 -15.21
C ARG A 142 -9.59 -2.36 -16.24
N LYS A 143 -9.61 -1.08 -15.85
CA LYS A 143 -9.84 0.05 -16.76
C LYS A 143 -8.72 0.19 -17.80
N VAL A 144 -7.46 0.04 -17.38
CA VAL A 144 -6.29 0.06 -18.27
C VAL A 144 -6.31 -1.12 -19.24
N LEU A 145 -6.61 -2.32 -18.75
CA LEU A 145 -6.76 -3.54 -19.55
C LEU A 145 -7.92 -3.41 -20.56
N ALA A 146 -9.07 -2.88 -20.16
CA ALA A 146 -10.20 -2.62 -21.05
C ALA A 146 -9.84 -1.63 -22.17
N GLN A 147 -9.08 -0.57 -21.86
CA GLN A 147 -8.54 0.36 -22.85
C GLN A 147 -7.48 -0.27 -23.78
N ALA A 148 -6.78 -1.31 -23.31
CA ALA A 148 -5.83 -2.10 -24.09
C ALA A 148 -6.51 -3.26 -24.89
N GLY A 149 -7.84 -3.29 -24.94
CA GLY A 149 -8.63 -4.26 -25.71
C GLY A 149 -9.09 -5.49 -24.93
N VAL A 150 -9.02 -5.47 -23.60
CA VAL A 150 -9.34 -6.61 -22.72
C VAL A 150 -10.67 -6.39 -21.99
N ALA A 151 -11.77 -6.52 -22.71
CA ALA A 151 -13.04 -7.01 -22.15
C ALA A 151 -14.03 -7.29 -23.29
N GLU A 152 -14.36 -8.56 -23.51
CA GLU A 152 -15.72 -8.88 -23.97
C GLU A 152 -16.68 -8.47 -22.85
N LYS A 153 -17.69 -7.67 -23.20
CA LYS A 153 -18.87 -7.51 -22.35
C LYS A 153 -19.56 -8.86 -22.21
N LYS A 154 -19.58 -9.42 -21.00
CA LYS A 154 -20.71 -10.27 -20.59
C LYS A 154 -21.34 -9.79 -19.30
N PRO A 155 -22.66 -9.98 -19.15
CA PRO A 155 -23.46 -9.36 -18.12
C PRO A 155 -23.11 -9.91 -16.74
N PHE A 156 -23.35 -9.06 -15.78
CA PHE A 156 -23.25 -9.28 -14.35
C PHE A 156 -24.12 -10.49 -13.94
N GLU A 157 -23.51 -11.65 -13.69
CA GLU A 157 -24.05 -12.72 -12.84
C GLU A 157 -22.99 -13.84 -12.61
N ASP A 158 -22.91 -14.24 -11.33
CA ASP A 158 -22.30 -15.45 -10.75
C ASP A 158 -20.78 -15.69 -10.79
N GLU A 159 -20.04 -15.18 -9.77
CA GLU A 159 -18.76 -15.77 -9.32
C GLU A 159 -18.58 -15.74 -7.78
N ASP A 160 -19.63 -15.99 -7.00
CA ASP A 160 -19.56 -16.07 -5.52
C ASP A 160 -18.94 -17.39 -4.97
N LEU A 161 -18.38 -18.27 -5.81
CA LEU A 161 -18.01 -19.63 -5.38
C LEU A 161 -16.51 -19.93 -5.22
N ILE A 162 -15.58 -19.06 -5.65
CA ILE A 162 -14.14 -19.44 -5.77
C ILE A 162 -13.21 -18.75 -4.74
N MET A 163 -13.68 -17.74 -3.99
CA MET A 163 -12.88 -17.01 -2.99
C MET A 163 -12.55 -17.80 -1.69
N LYS A 164 -13.03 -19.04 -1.53
CA LYS A 164 -12.91 -19.76 -0.24
C LYS A 164 -11.59 -20.49 0.03
N LYS A 165 -10.59 -20.52 -0.87
CA LYS A 165 -9.46 -21.47 -0.73
C LYS A 165 -8.02 -20.96 -0.73
N THR A 166 -7.75 -19.65 -0.71
CA THR A 166 -6.35 -19.19 -0.56
C THR A 166 -6.17 -17.98 0.35
N SER A 167 -7.02 -17.88 1.37
CA SER A 167 -6.61 -17.22 2.61
C SER A 167 -5.86 -18.25 3.44
N ILE A 168 -4.73 -17.85 3.98
CA ILE A 168 -4.11 -18.48 5.14
C ILE A 168 -5.25 -18.82 6.12
N ASN A 169 -5.21 -20.01 6.68
CA ASN A 169 -6.24 -20.55 7.55
C ASN A 169 -6.32 -19.71 8.85
N THR A 170 -6.88 -18.50 8.78
CA THR A 170 -7.48 -17.84 9.93
C THR A 170 -8.84 -18.47 10.04
N GLY A 171 -8.91 -19.55 10.83
CA GLY A 171 -10.19 -19.95 11.39
C GLY A 171 -10.87 -18.67 11.85
N THR A 172 -12.06 -18.41 11.30
CA THR A 172 -12.90 -17.29 11.73
C THR A 172 -12.90 -17.38 13.26
N PRO A 173 -12.26 -16.45 13.98
CA PRO A 173 -12.42 -16.43 15.41
C PRO A 173 -13.93 -16.29 15.59
N ASP A 174 -14.48 -17.03 16.53
CA ASP A 174 -15.84 -16.81 17.01
C ASP A 174 -15.87 -15.40 17.63
N VAL A 175 -15.91 -14.37 16.76
CA VAL A 175 -16.08 -12.98 17.14
C VAL A 175 -17.54 -12.94 17.58
N LYS A 176 -17.75 -13.23 18.87
CA LYS A 176 -19.03 -12.92 19.52
C LYS A 176 -19.34 -11.47 19.16
N VAL A 177 -20.37 -11.30 18.34
CA VAL A 177 -20.77 -9.98 17.83
C VAL A 177 -21.17 -9.15 19.04
N ASP A 178 -20.27 -8.27 19.48
CA ASP A 178 -20.50 -7.39 20.61
C ASP A 178 -21.25 -6.17 20.11
N GLU A 179 -22.57 -6.32 19.92
CA GLU A 179 -23.43 -5.24 19.40
C GLU A 179 -23.31 -3.96 20.23
N ALA A 180 -23.14 -4.09 21.54
CA ALA A 180 -22.93 -2.95 22.44
C ALA A 180 -21.64 -2.19 22.10
N ALA A 181 -20.56 -2.89 21.74
CA ALA A 181 -19.32 -2.24 21.31
C ALA A 181 -19.47 -1.57 19.94
N LEU A 182 -20.17 -2.22 19.00
CA LEU A 182 -20.40 -1.70 17.63
C LEU A 182 -21.18 -0.40 17.62
N VAL A 183 -22.11 -0.20 18.56
CA VAL A 183 -22.90 1.03 18.62
C VAL A 183 -22.19 2.21 19.28
N THR A 184 -21.01 2.00 19.88
CA THR A 184 -20.26 3.08 20.54
C THR A 184 -19.85 4.17 19.53
N PRO A 185 -19.80 5.45 19.92
CA PRO A 185 -19.45 6.54 19.02
C PRO A 185 -18.08 6.35 18.34
N PHE A 186 -17.09 5.88 19.11
CA PHE A 186 -15.74 5.62 18.59
C PHE A 186 -15.74 4.52 17.53
N VAL A 187 -16.41 3.38 17.79
CA VAL A 187 -16.42 2.24 16.86
C VAL A 187 -17.19 2.58 15.58
N LYS A 188 -18.30 3.33 15.67
CA LYS A 188 -18.99 3.86 14.49
C LYS A 188 -18.09 4.78 13.65
N CYS A 189 -17.34 5.67 14.31
CA CYS A 189 -16.36 6.54 13.63
C CYS A 189 -15.29 5.70 12.91
N LEU A 190 -14.75 4.70 13.59
CA LEU A 190 -13.75 3.78 13.05
C LEU A 190 -14.29 3.01 11.83
N ALA A 191 -15.48 2.42 11.92
CA ALA A 191 -16.10 1.70 10.81
C ALA A 191 -16.32 2.60 9.59
N ARG A 192 -16.78 3.85 9.81
CA ARG A 192 -16.93 4.85 8.74
C ARG A 192 -15.60 5.17 8.06
N LEU A 193 -14.51 5.30 8.82
CA LEU A 193 -13.17 5.52 8.26
C LEU A 193 -12.66 4.33 7.46
N VAL A 194 -12.85 3.11 7.96
CA VAL A 194 -12.49 1.89 7.22
C VAL A 194 -13.22 1.84 5.89
N ARG A 195 -14.54 2.10 5.87
CA ARG A 195 -15.33 2.21 4.64
C ARG A 195 -14.82 3.33 3.72
N ALA A 196 -14.49 4.50 4.27
CA ALA A 196 -14.00 5.63 3.48
C ALA A 196 -12.64 5.34 2.81
N GLN A 197 -11.82 4.46 3.38
CA GLN A 197 -10.56 4.02 2.78
C GLN A 197 -10.74 2.90 1.75
N ASP A 198 -11.86 2.18 1.79
CA ASP A 198 -12.26 1.24 0.74
C ASP A 198 -12.72 1.98 -0.51
N THR A 199 -11.73 2.53 -1.22
CA THR A 199 -11.91 3.33 -2.45
C THR A 199 -12.66 2.55 -3.54
N TYR A 200 -12.69 1.22 -3.44
CA TYR A 200 -13.25 0.32 -4.43
C TYR A 200 -14.61 -0.27 -4.02
N GLY A 201 -15.13 0.04 -2.83
CA GLY A 201 -16.39 -0.49 -2.31
C GLY A 201 -16.40 -2.02 -2.17
N SER A 202 -15.22 -2.63 -2.03
CA SER A 202 -15.05 -4.09 -1.94
C SER A 202 -15.77 -4.69 -0.73
N GLN A 203 -16.02 -3.86 0.28
CA GLN A 203 -16.64 -4.22 1.55
C GLN A 203 -17.92 -3.43 1.81
N ASP A 204 -18.57 -2.88 0.77
CA ASP A 204 -19.85 -2.16 0.91
C ASP A 204 -20.93 -3.02 1.58
N ARG A 205 -20.96 -4.31 1.23
CA ARG A 205 -21.90 -5.30 1.78
C ARG A 205 -21.46 -5.89 3.12
N ALA A 206 -20.22 -5.67 3.56
CA ALA A 206 -19.74 -6.18 4.82
C ALA A 206 -20.43 -5.46 5.98
N SER A 207 -20.77 -6.21 7.02
CA SER A 207 -21.21 -5.64 8.29
C SER A 207 -20.06 -4.92 9.00
N ASP A 208 -20.37 -3.98 9.90
CA ASP A 208 -19.34 -3.27 10.66
C ASP A 208 -18.51 -4.24 11.53
N ALA A 209 -19.08 -5.36 11.96
CA ALA A 209 -18.34 -6.42 12.65
C ALA A 209 -17.27 -7.08 11.76
N GLU A 210 -17.62 -7.39 10.52
CA GLU A 210 -16.70 -7.99 9.54
C GLU A 210 -15.59 -7.01 9.13
N LEU A 211 -15.93 -5.73 8.92
CA LEU A 211 -14.97 -4.67 8.61
C LEU A 211 -13.90 -4.54 9.71
N LEU A 212 -14.34 -4.65 10.97
CA LEU A 212 -13.50 -4.45 12.14
C LEU A 212 -12.84 -5.73 12.65
N ALA A 213 -13.13 -6.90 12.05
CA ALA A 213 -12.56 -8.17 12.45
C ALA A 213 -11.02 -8.14 12.44
N ASN A 214 -10.42 -7.43 11.48
CA ASN A 214 -8.98 -7.28 11.39
C ASN A 214 -8.36 -6.44 12.53
N PHE A 215 -9.15 -5.69 13.30
CA PHE A 215 -8.66 -5.03 14.51
C PHE A 215 -8.67 -5.97 15.73
N VAL A 216 -9.29 -7.14 15.63
CA VAL A 216 -9.38 -8.13 16.69
C VAL A 216 -8.32 -9.22 16.47
N ILE A 217 -7.37 -9.30 17.39
CA ILE A 217 -6.29 -10.31 17.40
C ILE A 217 -6.28 -10.92 18.81
N THR A 218 -6.52 -12.22 18.90
CA THR A 218 -6.50 -12.93 20.18
C THR A 218 -5.11 -12.87 20.81
N GLU A 219 -5.02 -13.11 22.11
CA GLU A 219 -3.71 -13.10 22.77
C GLU A 219 -2.77 -14.19 22.22
N GLU A 220 -3.30 -15.37 21.85
CA GLU A 220 -2.49 -16.42 21.24
C GLU A 220 -1.96 -15.96 19.88
N GLN A 221 -2.84 -15.50 18.98
CA GLN A 221 -2.47 -14.98 17.66
C GLN A 221 -1.45 -13.85 17.77
N ARG A 222 -1.64 -12.94 18.73
CA ARG A 222 -0.73 -11.80 18.94
C ARG A 222 0.68 -12.27 19.31
N ARG A 223 0.82 -13.35 20.10
CA ARG A 223 2.12 -13.90 20.51
C ARG A 223 2.85 -14.59 19.36
N GLU A 224 2.12 -15.19 18.42
CA GLU A 224 2.67 -15.89 17.26
C GLU A 224 3.21 -14.93 16.19
N ILE A 225 2.74 -13.68 16.13
CA ILE A 225 3.21 -12.70 15.16
C ILE A 225 4.69 -12.34 15.47
N PRO A 226 5.62 -12.60 14.53
CA PRO A 226 7.01 -12.23 14.70
C PRO A 226 7.21 -10.72 14.56
N ILE A 227 8.17 -10.17 15.31
CA ILE A 227 8.58 -8.76 15.24
C ILE A 227 9.90 -8.74 14.47
N ILE A 228 9.81 -8.71 13.14
CA ILE A 228 10.95 -8.76 12.23
C ILE A 228 10.72 -7.72 11.14
N GLY A 229 11.69 -6.82 10.94
CA GLY A 229 11.64 -5.78 9.91
C GLY A 229 10.44 -4.84 10.08
N ASP A 230 10.07 -4.15 9.01
CA ASP A 230 8.96 -3.18 9.04
C ASP A 230 7.61 -3.86 9.35
N PRO A 231 6.71 -3.24 10.13
CA PRO A 231 5.32 -3.70 10.22
C PRO A 231 4.65 -3.74 8.84
N GLY A 232 3.86 -4.78 8.59
CA GLY A 232 3.18 -4.97 7.30
C GLY A 232 2.28 -3.80 6.90
N PRO A 233 2.05 -3.55 5.59
CA PRO A 233 1.22 -2.44 5.13
C PRO A 233 -0.21 -2.46 5.67
N ASP A 234 -0.80 -3.64 5.86
CA ASP A 234 -2.13 -3.85 6.45
C ASP A 234 -2.16 -3.47 7.93
N VAL A 235 -1.10 -3.82 8.68
CA VAL A 235 -0.92 -3.45 10.08
C VAL A 235 -0.81 -1.93 10.20
N MET A 236 0.04 -1.31 9.39
CA MET A 236 0.21 0.15 9.37
C MET A 236 -1.07 0.88 8.96
N LEU A 237 -1.83 0.33 8.01
CA LEU A 237 -3.13 0.89 7.62
C LEU A 237 -4.10 0.90 8.80
N ARG A 238 -4.28 -0.24 9.48
CA ARG A 238 -5.13 -0.35 10.68
C ARG A 238 -4.66 0.59 11.78
N PHE A 239 -3.34 0.63 12.04
CA PHE A 239 -2.73 1.49 13.04
C PHE A 239 -3.05 2.96 12.78
N ASN A 240 -2.85 3.43 11.54
CA ASN A 240 -3.12 4.81 11.16
C ASN A 240 -4.61 5.12 11.22
N ILE A 241 -5.48 4.26 10.67
CA ILE A 241 -6.94 4.39 10.75
C ILE A 241 -7.40 4.54 12.20
N PHE A 242 -6.87 3.74 13.12
CA PHE A 242 -7.25 3.78 14.53
C PHE A 242 -6.98 5.17 15.13
N TYR A 243 -5.77 5.71 14.97
CA TYR A 243 -5.45 7.04 15.52
C TYR A 243 -6.12 8.19 14.77
N THR A 244 -6.42 8.04 13.48
CA THR A 244 -7.30 8.97 12.75
C THR A 244 -8.73 8.94 13.31
N ALA A 245 -9.26 7.78 13.67
CA ALA A 245 -10.57 7.67 14.31
C ALA A 245 -10.60 8.34 15.70
N VAL A 246 -9.52 8.22 16.46
CA VAL A 246 -9.35 8.95 17.73
C VAL A 246 -9.39 10.45 17.48
N ALA A 247 -8.63 10.95 16.51
CA ALA A 247 -8.58 12.37 16.16
C ALA A 247 -9.95 12.93 15.75
N LEU A 248 -10.66 12.26 14.84
CA LEU A 248 -12.01 12.67 14.43
C LEU A 248 -13.01 12.61 15.59
N SER A 249 -12.85 11.66 16.52
CA SER A 249 -13.71 11.57 17.70
C SER A 249 -13.46 12.70 18.70
N ILE A 250 -12.21 13.19 18.80
CA ILE A 250 -11.87 14.39 19.59
C ILE A 250 -12.49 15.62 18.93
N GLU A 251 -12.36 15.78 17.62
CA GLU A 251 -12.94 16.89 16.88
C GLU A 251 -14.48 16.92 17.02
N ALA A 252 -15.14 15.76 16.90
CA ALA A 252 -16.58 15.65 17.07
C ALA A 252 -17.06 16.07 18.48
N ARG A 253 -16.22 15.92 19.53
CA ARG A 253 -16.56 16.31 20.90
C ARG A 253 -16.21 17.76 21.23
N THR A 254 -15.12 18.27 20.67
CA THR A 254 -14.53 19.55 21.09
C THR A 254 -14.71 20.66 20.07
N GLY A 255 -15.02 20.32 18.82
CA GLY A 255 -15.03 21.23 17.68
C GLY A 255 -13.63 21.66 17.22
N LEU A 256 -12.57 21.10 17.80
CA LEU A 256 -11.19 21.42 17.45
C LEU A 256 -10.57 20.30 16.63
N VAL A 257 -9.98 20.65 15.50
CA VAL A 257 -9.34 19.70 14.59
C VAL A 257 -8.12 19.07 15.29
N ALA A 258 -8.20 17.77 15.54
CA ALA A 258 -7.08 16.99 16.03
C ALA A 258 -6.37 16.30 14.86
N SER A 259 -5.04 16.20 14.92
CA SER A 259 -4.22 15.54 13.92
C SER A 259 -3.25 14.53 14.55
N PRO A 260 -3.20 13.27 14.07
CA PRO A 260 -2.22 12.30 14.53
C PRO A 260 -0.90 12.44 13.75
N ILE A 261 0.22 12.35 14.47
CA ILE A 261 1.56 12.24 13.92
C ILE A 261 2.17 10.93 14.43
N THR A 262 2.46 10.03 13.50
CA THR A 262 3.00 8.70 13.79
C THR A 262 4.41 8.57 13.22
N MET A 263 5.37 8.22 14.07
CA MET A 263 6.75 7.92 13.67
C MET A 263 7.08 6.51 14.11
N ILE A 264 7.05 5.55 13.19
CA ILE A 264 7.29 4.13 13.44
C ILE A 264 8.58 3.71 12.73
N SER A 265 9.49 3.06 13.46
CA SER A 265 10.74 2.52 12.96
C SER A 265 10.55 1.15 12.30
N HIS A 266 11.62 0.68 11.67
CA HIS A 266 11.71 -0.64 11.06
C HIS A 266 11.71 -1.82 12.03
N GLU A 267 11.59 -1.58 13.34
CA GLU A 267 11.39 -2.65 14.33
C GLU A 267 9.99 -2.56 14.96
N GLY A 268 9.12 -1.69 14.44
CA GLY A 268 7.79 -1.45 15.01
C GLY A 268 7.84 -0.67 16.33
N PHE A 269 8.93 0.05 16.59
CA PHE A 269 9.07 0.96 17.73
C PHE A 269 8.81 2.39 17.27
N GLY A 270 8.17 3.20 18.11
CA GLY A 270 7.87 4.55 17.66
C GLY A 270 7.16 5.42 18.67
N ARG A 271 6.61 6.50 18.15
CA ARG A 271 5.81 7.46 18.91
C ARG A 271 4.58 7.86 18.12
N VAL A 272 3.47 7.99 18.85
CA VAL A 272 2.24 8.59 18.35
C VAL A 272 1.98 9.85 19.16
N LEU A 273 1.77 10.95 18.45
CA LEU A 273 1.36 12.24 18.99
C LEU A 273 -0.01 12.56 18.42
N LEU A 274 -0.93 13.09 19.21
CA LEU A 274 -2.08 13.83 18.69
C LEU A 274 -1.97 15.28 19.13
N THR A 275 -2.25 16.18 18.20
CA THR A 275 -2.20 17.62 18.43
C THR A 275 -3.50 18.29 18.03
N THR A 276 -3.88 19.33 18.75
CA THR A 276 -4.89 20.32 18.33
C THR A 276 -4.34 21.72 18.56
N GLY A 277 -4.45 22.61 17.57
CA GLY A 277 -3.73 23.90 17.60
C GLY A 277 -2.24 23.67 17.86
N ARG A 278 -1.72 24.22 18.97
CA ARG A 278 -0.34 24.00 19.43
C ARG A 278 -0.22 22.99 20.59
N LEU A 279 -1.33 22.43 21.06
CA LEU A 279 -1.36 21.52 22.21
C LEU A 279 -1.13 20.08 21.76
N VAL A 280 -0.19 19.39 22.40
CA VAL A 280 -0.08 17.92 22.33
C VAL A 280 -1.07 17.33 23.33
N VAL A 281 -2.22 16.86 22.85
CA VAL A 281 -3.29 16.29 23.70
C VAL A 281 -3.03 14.85 24.09
N PHE A 282 -2.15 14.18 23.34
CA PHE A 282 -1.73 12.82 23.61
C PHE A 282 -0.33 12.57 23.06
N SER A 283 0.49 11.85 23.82
CA SER A 283 1.82 11.42 23.42
C SER A 283 2.10 10.04 24.02
N LYS A 284 2.31 9.04 23.17
CA LYS A 284 2.62 7.68 23.61
C LYS A 284 3.74 7.04 22.80
N THR A 285 4.66 6.40 23.50
CA THR A 285 5.61 5.47 22.89
C THR A 285 4.90 4.16 22.58
N VAL A 286 5.06 3.68 21.36
CA VAL A 286 4.52 2.38 20.90
C VAL A 286 5.67 1.43 20.62
N ARG A 287 5.42 0.14 20.84
CA ARG A 287 6.35 -0.97 20.62
C ARG A 287 5.57 -2.11 19.97
N ASP A 288 6.29 -3.00 19.31
CA ASP A 288 5.75 -4.20 18.69
C ASP A 288 4.56 -3.90 17.76
N VAL A 289 4.64 -2.84 16.95
CA VAL A 289 3.52 -2.40 16.09
C VAL A 289 3.05 -3.50 15.13
N HIS A 290 3.90 -4.47 14.77
CA HIS A 290 3.52 -5.70 14.05
C HIS A 290 2.31 -6.42 14.66
N ARG A 291 2.21 -6.35 15.98
CA ARG A 291 1.19 -7.02 16.81
C ARG A 291 -0.03 -6.13 17.09
N PHE A 292 -0.14 -4.99 16.40
CA PHE A 292 -1.23 -4.05 16.60
C PHE A 292 -2.60 -4.70 16.35
N GLY A 293 -3.43 -4.67 17.39
CA GLY A 293 -4.79 -5.20 17.40
C GLY A 293 -5.27 -5.32 18.85
N PHE A 294 -6.52 -5.68 19.07
CA PHE A 294 -7.18 -5.74 20.37
C PHE A 294 -7.75 -7.14 20.61
N ALA A 295 -7.80 -7.59 21.87
CA ALA A 295 -8.30 -8.94 22.17
C ALA A 295 -9.78 -9.12 21.78
N THR A 296 -10.58 -8.05 21.83
CA THR A 296 -12.00 -8.04 21.51
C THR A 296 -12.43 -6.66 20.95
N LEU A 297 -13.60 -6.59 20.31
CA LEU A 297 -14.22 -5.32 19.91
C LEU A 297 -14.48 -4.39 21.10
N ARG A 298 -14.82 -4.96 22.27
CA ARG A 298 -14.97 -4.19 23.51
C ARG A 298 -13.67 -3.51 23.91
N LYS A 299 -12.55 -4.25 23.89
CA LYS A 299 -11.23 -3.69 24.23
C LYS A 299 -10.77 -2.64 23.23
N LEU A 300 -11.11 -2.81 21.94
CA LEU A 300 -10.92 -1.78 20.91
C LEU A 300 -11.72 -0.51 21.25
N ALA A 301 -13.01 -0.65 21.58
CA ALA A 301 -13.88 0.47 21.93
C ALA A 301 -13.41 1.21 23.19
N GLU A 302 -13.10 0.47 24.26
CA GLU A 302 -12.57 1.00 25.53
C GLU A 302 -11.25 1.77 25.31
N ALA A 303 -10.33 1.21 24.52
CA ALA A 303 -9.05 1.85 24.24
C ALA A 303 -9.21 3.15 23.45
N GLY A 304 -10.05 3.16 22.42
CA GLY A 304 -10.35 4.36 21.65
C GLY A 304 -11.04 5.44 22.48
N ALA A 305 -12.08 5.07 23.23
CA ALA A 305 -12.81 5.98 24.10
C ALA A 305 -11.90 6.63 25.14
N LYS A 306 -11.04 5.84 25.80
CA LYS A 306 -10.09 6.37 26.79
C LYS A 306 -9.15 7.42 26.19
N LEU A 307 -8.63 7.19 24.98
CA LEU A 307 -7.75 8.16 24.31
C LEU A 307 -8.47 9.48 24.00
N VAL A 308 -9.75 9.40 23.62
CA VAL A 308 -10.58 10.58 23.37
C VAL A 308 -10.90 11.32 24.67
N ASP A 309 -11.21 10.60 25.75
CA ASP A 309 -11.46 11.17 27.08
C ASP A 309 -10.22 11.89 27.62
N ASP A 310 -9.06 11.22 27.60
CA ASP A 310 -7.79 11.80 28.05
C ASP A 310 -7.45 13.08 27.25
N ALA A 311 -7.62 13.04 25.93
CA ALA A 311 -7.38 14.20 25.07
C ALA A 311 -8.37 15.35 25.31
N THR A 312 -9.64 15.04 25.54
CA THR A 312 -10.67 16.04 25.86
C THR A 312 -10.34 16.72 27.20
N ALA A 313 -9.95 15.96 28.22
CA ALA A 313 -9.52 16.51 29.51
C ALA A 313 -8.29 17.41 29.37
N ALA A 314 -7.32 17.03 28.52
CA ALA A 314 -6.16 17.87 28.23
C ALA A 314 -6.55 19.20 27.55
N ILE A 315 -7.50 19.17 26.62
CA ILE A 315 -8.02 20.38 25.94
C ILE A 315 -8.75 21.30 26.93
N GLU A 316 -9.57 20.74 27.82
CA GLU A 316 -10.27 21.50 28.85
C GLU A 316 -9.32 22.14 29.85
N THR A 317 -8.18 21.50 30.12
CA THR A 317 -7.13 22.01 31.01
C THR A 317 -6.34 23.16 30.37
N TYR A 318 -6.13 23.12 29.05
CA TYR A 318 -5.29 24.08 28.31
C TYR A 318 -5.99 24.65 27.05
N PRO A 319 -7.16 25.31 27.20
CA PRO A 319 -8.00 25.71 26.08
C PRO A 319 -7.36 26.79 25.20
N GLU A 320 -6.52 27.65 25.76
CA GLU A 320 -5.80 28.69 25.02
C GLU A 320 -4.77 28.10 24.07
N VAL A 321 -4.05 27.04 24.47
CA VAL A 321 -3.06 26.36 23.63
C VAL A 321 -3.74 25.50 22.56
N ALA A 322 -4.86 24.88 22.92
CA ALA A 322 -5.65 24.03 22.03
C ALA A 322 -6.29 24.79 20.85
N ARG A 323 -6.60 26.08 21.03
CA ARG A 323 -7.23 26.97 20.04
C ARG A 323 -6.23 27.87 19.28
N ALA A 324 -4.94 27.77 19.58
CA ALA A 324 -3.88 28.66 19.12
C ALA A 324 -3.37 28.39 17.70
#